data_AF-A0A1I6L077-F1
#
_entry.id   AF-A0A1I6L077-F1
#
_cell.length_a   1.000
_cell.length_b   1.000
_cell.length_c   1.000
_cell.angle_alpha   90.00
_cell.angle_beta   90.00
_cell.angle_gamma   90.00
#
_symmetry.space_group_name_H-M   'P 1'
#
loop_
_entity.id
_entity.type
_entity.pdbx_description
1 polymer ?
#
loop_
_entity_poly.entity_id
_entity_poly.type
_entity_poly.pdbx_seq_one_letter_code
_entity_poly.pdbx_strand_id
1 'polypeptide(L)' 'MRQLPAGRSLGAIFAVPLAITALSAVALVAALTGDGWRDALAWVGLAAPVAAVAWAMAVRRS' A
#
# COMPACT_ATOMS: atom_id res chain seq x y z
N MET A 1 8.32 18.88 -34.03
CA MET A 1 7.98 17.49 -33.60
C MET A 1 7.07 17.59 -32.38
N ARG A 2 5.83 17.07 -32.46
CA ARG A 2 4.86 17.09 -31.35
C ARG A 2 5.41 16.25 -30.19
N GLN A 3 5.59 16.85 -29.02
CA GLN A 3 5.89 16.11 -27.80
C GLN A 3 4.62 15.32 -27.44
N LEU A 4 4.67 14.00 -27.58
CA LEU A 4 3.59 13.13 -27.09
C LEU A 4 3.65 13.20 -25.55
N PRO A 5 2.54 13.55 -24.87
CA PRO A 5 2.51 13.63 -23.41
C PRO A 5 3.02 12.30 -22.82
N ALA A 6 3.99 12.39 -21.91
CA ALA A 6 4.57 11.23 -21.24
C ALA A 6 3.45 10.35 -20.68
N GLY A 7 3.27 9.17 -21.28
CA GLY A 7 2.18 8.25 -20.96
C GLY A 7 2.18 7.93 -19.47
N ARG A 8 1.05 8.17 -18.79
CA ARG A 8 0.88 7.85 -17.38
C ARG A 8 1.23 6.38 -17.18
N SER A 9 2.25 6.10 -16.36
CA SER A 9 2.73 4.74 -16.16
C SER A 9 1.61 3.86 -15.59
N LEU A 10 1.51 2.59 -16.03
CA LEU A 10 0.58 1.63 -15.42
C LEU A 10 0.75 1.58 -13.89
N GLY A 11 1.99 1.76 -13.42
CA GLY A 11 2.29 1.89 -11.99
C GLY A 11 1.54 3.03 -11.30
N ALA A 12 1.27 4.16 -11.94
CA ALA A 12 0.45 5.24 -11.37
C ALA A 12 -1.04 4.87 -11.31
N ILE A 13 -1.54 4.08 -12.26
CA ILE A 13 -2.95 3.66 -12.32
C ILE A 13 -3.24 2.63 -11.23
N PHE A 14 -2.34 1.66 -11.04
CA PHE A 14 -2.48 0.62 -10.00
C PHE A 14 -2.03 1.07 -8.60
N ALA A 15 -1.54 2.30 -8.46
CA ALA A 15 -1.11 2.88 -7.18
C ALA A 15 -2.22 2.88 -6.13
N VAL A 16 -3.35 3.49 -6.51
CA VAL A 16 -4.49 3.72 -5.63
C VAL A 16 -5.16 2.40 -5.24
N PRO A 17 -5.46 1.49 -6.18
CA PRO A 17 -5.97 0.16 -5.84
C PRO A 17 -5.05 -0.59 -4.86
N LEU A 18 -3.74 -0.59 -5.10
CA LEU A 18 -2.77 -1.31 -4.26
C LEU A 18 -2.73 -0.76 -2.82
N ALA A 19 -2.81 0.56 -2.67
CA ALA A 19 -2.87 1.21 -1.36
C ALA A 19 -4.15 0.83 -0.60
N ILE A 20 -5.30 0.84 -1.29
CA ILE A 20 -6.58 0.45 -0.69
C ILE A 20 -6.54 -1.02 -0.26
N THR A 21 -6.06 -1.93 -1.11
CA THR A 21 -5.94 -3.36 -0.77
C THR A 21 -5.05 -3.58 0.46
N ALA A 22 -3.91 -2.89 0.55
CA ALA A 22 -3.03 -3.00 1.71
C ALA A 22 -3.70 -2.49 3.00
N LEU A 23 -4.34 -1.32 2.96
CA LEU A 23 -5.07 -0.76 4.09
C LEU A 23 -6.22 -1.67 4.53
N SER A 24 -7.00 -2.20 3.59
CA SER A 24 -8.09 -3.12 3.86
C SER A 24 -7.61 -4.44 4.46
N ALA A 25 -6.49 -5.00 3.98
CA ALA A 25 -5.91 -6.21 4.54
C ALA A 25 -5.50 -6.00 6.01
N VAL A 26 -4.84 -4.88 6.32
CA VAL A 26 -4.47 -4.52 7.71
C VAL A 26 -5.71 -4.36 8.59
N ALA A 27 -6.72 -3.63 8.11
CA ALA A 27 -7.96 -3.42 8.86
C ALA A 27 -8.73 -4.74 9.11
N LEU A 28 -8.75 -5.64 8.14
CA LEU A 28 -9.37 -6.96 8.27
C LEU A 28 -8.65 -7.82 9.33
N VAL A 29 -7.32 -7.87 9.25
CA VAL A 29 -6.51 -8.59 10.24
C VAL A 29 -6.73 -8.00 11.63
N ALA A 30 -6.73 -6.67 11.77
CA ALA A 30 -7.02 -6.01 13.03
C ALA A 30 -8.41 -6.35 13.58
N ALA A 31 -9.43 -6.45 12.72
CA ALA A 31 -10.79 -6.82 13.12
C ALA A 31 -10.91 -8.29 13.55
N LEU A 32 -10.21 -9.20 12.87
CA LEU A 32 -10.22 -10.64 13.15
C LEU A 32 -9.39 -11.02 14.39
N THR A 33 -8.32 -10.27 14.68
CA THR A 33 -7.38 -10.58 15.77
C THR A 33 -7.78 -9.90 17.10
N GLY A 34 -9.04 -9.49 17.24
CA GLY A 34 -9.57 -8.79 18.41
C GLY A 34 -9.34 -9.50 19.76
N ASP A 35 -9.10 -10.82 19.75
CA ASP A 35 -8.83 -11.63 20.96
C ASP A 35 -7.34 -11.91 21.23
N GLY A 36 -6.41 -11.46 20.36
CA GLY A 36 -4.99 -11.82 20.38
C GLY A 36 -4.03 -10.66 20.05
N TRP A 37 -4.20 -9.52 20.72
CA TRP A 37 -3.50 -8.23 20.47
C TRP A 37 -1.98 -8.29 20.18
N ARG A 38 -1.26 -9.28 20.72
CA ARG A 38 0.17 -9.51 20.44
C ARG A 38 0.44 -9.94 19.00
N ASP A 39 -0.44 -10.74 18.40
CA ASP A 39 -0.34 -11.12 16.98
C ASP A 39 -0.67 -9.93 16.08
N ALA A 40 -1.61 -9.07 16.50
CA ALA A 40 -1.91 -7.84 15.78
C ALA A 40 -0.70 -6.88 15.76
N LEU A 41 0.02 -6.74 16.88
CA LEU A 41 1.26 -5.97 16.95
C LEU A 41 2.36 -6.54 16.03
N ALA A 42 2.50 -7.86 15.97
CA ALA A 42 3.44 -8.52 15.06
C ALA A 42 3.06 -8.27 13.59
N TRP A 43 1.76 -8.34 13.26
CA TRP A 43 1.23 -8.03 11.94
C TRP A 43 1.42 -6.56 11.53
N VAL A 44 1.24 -5.61 12.45
CA VAL A 44 1.52 -4.19 12.21
C VAL A 44 3.01 -3.96 11.95
N GLY A 45 3.89 -4.65 12.69
CA GLY A 45 5.34 -4.64 12.44
C GLY A 45 5.70 -5.16 11.05
N LEU A 46 5.00 -6.18 10.56
CA LEU A 46 5.14 -6.71 9.19
C LEU A 46 4.50 -5.80 8.13
N ALA A 47 3.47 -5.03 8.47
CA ALA A 47 2.84 -4.07 7.57
C ALA A 47 3.71 -2.83 7.32
N ALA A 48 4.58 -2.46 8.27
CA ALA A 48 5.49 -1.31 8.15
C ALA A 48 6.37 -1.33 6.88
N PRO A 49 7.11 -2.41 6.55
CA PRO A 49 7.88 -2.47 5.31
C PRO A 49 7.00 -2.46 4.06
N VAL A 50 5.81 -3.07 4.10
CA VAL A 50 4.85 -3.05 2.97
C VAL A 50 4.35 -1.63 2.72
N ALA A 51 3.99 -0.90 3.77
CA ALA A 51 3.60 0.50 3.71
C ALA A 51 4.74 1.40 3.24
N ALA A 52 5.98 1.16 3.69
CA ALA A 52 7.16 1.88 3.25
C ALA A 52 7.44 1.65 1.76
N VAL A 53 7.28 0.43 1.24
CA VAL A 53 7.42 0.13 -0.20
C VAL A 53 6.28 0.75 -1.00
N ALA A 54 5.03 0.70 -0.52
CA ALA A 54 3.90 1.37 -1.16
C ALA A 54 4.07 2.89 -1.21
N TRP A 55 4.58 3.49 -0.12
CA TRP A 55 4.88 4.91 -0.03
C TRP A 55 6.06 5.29 -0.90
N ALA A 56 7.16 4.53 -0.86
CA ALA A 56 8.29 4.72 -1.76
C ALA A 56 7.77 4.70 -3.20
N MET A 57 7.04 3.65 -3.61
CA MET A 57 6.38 3.61 -4.91
C MET A 57 5.53 4.85 -5.18
N ALA A 58 4.73 5.35 -4.24
CA ALA A 58 3.95 6.60 -4.39
C ALA A 58 4.82 7.85 -4.64
N VAL A 59 5.94 7.99 -3.91
CA VAL A 59 6.83 9.16 -3.98
C VAL A 59 7.65 9.17 -5.26
N ARG A 60 8.11 8.04 -5.80
CA ARG A 60 8.86 7.97 -7.09
C ARG A 60 8.01 8.29 -8.33
N ARG A 61 6.69 8.47 -8.18
CA ARG A 61 5.76 8.86 -9.26
C ARG A 61 5.18 10.27 -9.07
N SER A 62 5.67 11.04 -8.09
CA SER A 62 5.45 12.49 -7.95
C SER A 62 6.62 13.25 -8.58
#